data_AF-A0A9W7ZS94-F1
#
_entry.id   AF-A0A9W7ZS94-F1
#
_cell.length_a   1.000
_cell.length_b   1.000
_cell.length_c   1.000
_cell.angle_alpha   90.00
_cell.angle_beta   90.00
_cell.angle_gamma   90.00
#
_symmetry.space_group_name_H-M   'P 1'
#
loop_
_entity.id
_entity.type
_entity.pdbx_description
1 polymer ?
#
loop_
_entity_poly.entity_id
_entity_poly.type
_entity_poly.pdbx_seq_one_letter_code
_entity_poly.pdbx_strand_id
1 'polypeptide(L)'
;MHPDSADGSPDAYLSINQHFPSLSNILSQFDQRWTDTDPVHSSPAGLRSTHRPLSTMALTTPGKSSVLEQIPAYLRDTPYAAYVLRLPEAKRAAALPPGEWTKKEGTEPIALSNGNLQANYTGQGLRDADAASIRSNRPIPSQCGIYYFEVTITDKGHDGFIGIGLSHSTTAATRLPGWDNNSWGYHGDDGNCFSGSGSGRPYGPTFTTDDVIGCCLNLWNHRVFFTKNGVRLYIAFHGVKGVLYPTVGMRTREEKVLANFGAQPFLFDIEQYYLDEKRQLWAAINAGPAPPVSAGPPDCGLIAALRHTARPGDPDTLTADRPTERDLTNDLILSYFIHHGYRHTARAFAQNVLGTTPQRPGGPSAALQRILSDLDDQDNEITVRQQISQRLLAGDVDRALRLTQRHYPRVLPQNEAVHFQLRCQQFVELIKQAGGAQAVDMLDEEGETGWGSASDGETDPPRTNGKAAMDVDGDREDVEGQDSPRTAAQLLRRALRCGHRLQADYAQDPRPEVRETLVNIFSLLAYADPRASPMAHLLDEDRRRDLVHVLNEEILVSQHKPRVPPLELTVAQSKAVLNELINQGNPAANLIQLDRDLL
;
A
#
# COMPACT_ATOMS: atom_id res chain seq x y z
N MET A 1 -0.83 -33.16 29.54
CA MET A 1 0.44 -32.46 29.29
C MET A 1 0.17 -31.44 28.20
N HIS A 2 -0.40 -30.31 28.59
CA HIS A 2 -0.58 -29.12 27.74
C HIS A 2 0.60 -28.18 28.01
N PRO A 3 1.14 -27.48 27.01
CA PRO A 3 2.18 -26.49 27.23
C PRO A 3 1.56 -25.26 27.89
N ASP A 4 2.23 -24.76 28.92
CA ASP A 4 1.83 -23.63 29.75
C ASP A 4 1.60 -22.35 28.95
N SER A 5 0.53 -21.66 29.34
CA SER A 5 0.23 -20.27 28.99
C SER A 5 1.41 -19.37 29.34
N ALA A 6 1.89 -18.62 28.35
CA ALA A 6 2.83 -17.52 28.55
C ALA A 6 2.13 -16.34 29.26
N ASP A 7 1.85 -16.51 30.56
CA ASP A 7 1.52 -15.40 31.45
C ASP A 7 2.82 -14.64 31.75
N GLY A 8 2.85 -13.35 31.46
CA GLY A 8 3.89 -12.46 31.98
C GLY A 8 3.82 -12.47 33.51
N SER A 9 4.87 -13.00 34.15
CA SER A 9 4.92 -13.09 35.61
C SER A 9 4.90 -11.67 36.24
N PRO A 10 4.14 -11.44 37.33
CA PRO A 10 4.23 -10.23 38.16
C PRO A 10 5.66 -9.91 38.61
N ASP A 11 6.55 -10.91 38.69
CA ASP A 11 7.95 -10.74 39.09
C ASP A 11 8.77 -10.02 38.01
N ALA A 12 8.43 -10.16 36.73
CA ALA A 12 9.13 -9.47 35.64
C ALA A 12 8.88 -7.95 35.68
N TYR A 13 7.68 -7.53 36.10
CA TYR A 13 7.34 -6.12 36.32
C TYR A 13 8.06 -5.54 37.55
N LEU A 14 8.25 -6.33 38.61
CA LEU A 14 9.08 -5.93 39.76
C LEU A 14 10.56 -5.78 39.35
N SER A 15 11.10 -6.69 38.55
CA SER A 15 12.49 -6.63 38.08
C SER A 15 12.76 -5.42 37.17
N ILE A 16 11.84 -5.09 36.26
CA ILE A 16 11.92 -3.85 35.46
C ILE A 16 11.86 -2.60 36.36
N ASN A 17 11.02 -2.60 37.39
CA ASN A 17 10.90 -1.48 38.33
C ASN A 17 12.16 -1.28 39.20
N GLN A 18 12.89 -2.36 39.52
CA GLN A 18 14.17 -2.28 40.22
C GLN A 18 15.25 -1.63 39.35
N HIS A 19 15.27 -1.94 38.05
CA HIS A 19 16.26 -1.40 37.12
C HIS A 19 15.86 -0.07 36.46
N PHE A 20 14.59 0.30 36.36
CA PHE A 20 14.15 1.54 35.72
C PHE A 20 13.05 2.27 36.52
N PRO A 21 13.40 2.93 37.64
CA PRO A 21 12.43 3.47 38.60
C PRO A 21 11.45 4.51 38.02
N SER A 22 11.86 5.24 36.98
CA SER A 22 11.04 6.27 36.32
C SER A 22 10.04 5.72 35.29
N LEU A 23 10.04 4.41 35.00
CA LEU A 23 8.99 3.74 34.19
C LEU A 23 7.74 3.37 35.02
N SER A 24 7.82 3.40 36.35
CA SER A 24 6.70 3.07 37.26
C SER A 24 5.41 3.87 36.99
N ASN A 25 5.54 5.16 36.64
CA ASN A 25 4.40 6.01 36.28
C ASN A 25 3.84 5.77 34.87
N ILE A 26 4.58 5.09 33.99
CA ILE A 26 4.19 4.88 32.58
C ILE A 26 3.67 3.46 32.36
N LEU A 27 4.26 2.46 33.02
CA LEU A 27 3.77 1.07 32.99
C LEU A 27 2.46 0.90 33.78
N SER A 28 2.25 1.68 34.85
CA SER A 28 0.95 1.73 35.56
C SER A 28 -0.19 2.32 34.72
N GLN A 29 0.11 3.14 33.71
CA GLN A 29 -0.88 3.62 32.74
C GLN A 29 -1.22 2.59 31.66
N PHE A 30 -0.36 1.59 31.45
CA PHE A 30 -0.57 0.51 30.47
C PHE A 30 -1.49 -0.60 31.01
N ASP A 31 -1.47 -0.84 32.33
CA ASP A 31 -2.33 -1.81 33.00
C ASP A 31 -3.83 -1.49 32.78
N GLN A 32 -4.19 -0.20 32.80
CA GLN A 32 -5.57 0.27 32.56
C GLN A 32 -6.09 0.00 31.14
N ARG A 33 -5.23 -0.25 30.14
CA ARG A 33 -5.65 -0.50 28.75
C ARG A 33 -5.94 -1.97 28.44
N TRP A 34 -5.45 -2.89 29.26
CA TRP A 34 -5.61 -4.33 29.05
C TRP A 34 -6.50 -5.01 30.11
N THR A 35 -6.83 -4.31 31.20
CA THR A 35 -7.77 -4.82 32.23
C THR A 35 -9.25 -4.53 31.94
N ASP A 36 -9.59 -3.71 30.93
CA ASP A 36 -10.97 -3.49 30.49
C ASP A 36 -11.42 -4.58 29.51
N THR A 37 -11.49 -5.82 30.01
CA THR A 37 -12.45 -6.81 29.51
C THR A 37 -13.26 -7.32 30.69
N ASP A 38 -14.54 -6.94 30.73
CA ASP A 38 -15.49 -7.27 31.79
C ASP A 38 -15.50 -8.78 32.12
N PRO A 39 -15.44 -9.18 33.40
CA PRO A 39 -15.57 -10.57 33.80
C PRO A 39 -17.06 -10.92 33.94
N VAL A 40 -17.66 -11.56 32.94
CA VAL A 40 -18.95 -12.25 33.14
C VAL A 40 -18.70 -13.74 33.34
N HIS A 41 -18.66 -14.13 34.62
CA HIS A 41 -18.85 -15.50 35.05
C HIS A 41 -20.26 -15.99 34.71
N SER A 42 -20.38 -17.03 33.88
CA SER A 42 -21.25 -18.18 34.14
C SER A 42 -20.94 -19.35 33.19
N SER A 43 -20.94 -20.56 33.75
CA SER A 43 -20.80 -21.86 33.09
C SER A 43 -21.85 -22.80 33.68
N PRO A 44 -22.11 -24.02 33.15
CA PRO A 44 -22.07 -24.48 31.75
C PRO A 44 -23.29 -25.38 31.37
N ALA A 45 -23.54 -25.62 30.07
CA ALA A 45 -24.15 -26.87 29.60
C ALA A 45 -24.04 -27.06 28.06
N GLY A 46 -23.52 -28.23 27.62
CA GLY A 46 -24.04 -28.93 26.45
C GLY A 46 -23.27 -28.90 25.12
N LEU A 47 -22.25 -29.77 24.99
CA LEU A 47 -21.90 -30.61 23.82
C LEU A 47 -22.51 -30.28 22.42
N ARG A 48 -21.65 -29.98 21.42
CA ARG A 48 -21.26 -30.92 20.33
C ARG A 48 -20.30 -30.31 19.31
N SER A 49 -19.34 -31.15 18.90
CA SER A 49 -18.28 -30.96 17.90
C SER A 49 -18.81 -30.89 16.46
N THR A 50 -18.22 -30.02 15.62
CA THR A 50 -17.78 -30.34 14.24
C THR A 50 -16.74 -29.33 13.73
N HIS A 51 -15.65 -29.85 13.16
CA HIS A 51 -14.50 -29.17 12.55
C HIS A 51 -14.82 -28.28 11.33
N ARG A 52 -14.12 -27.14 11.20
CA ARG A 52 -13.67 -26.52 9.92
C ARG A 52 -12.48 -25.57 10.16
N PRO A 53 -11.58 -25.36 9.18
CA PRO A 53 -10.24 -24.79 9.39
C PRO A 53 -10.24 -23.24 9.45
N LEU A 54 -9.26 -22.71 10.19
CA LEU A 54 -9.00 -21.29 10.42
C LEU A 54 -8.59 -20.56 9.13
N SER A 55 -9.40 -19.59 8.70
CA SER A 55 -8.96 -18.47 7.86
C SER A 55 -8.47 -17.33 8.75
N THR A 56 -7.34 -16.77 8.37
CA THR A 56 -6.64 -15.63 8.96
C THR A 56 -7.57 -14.43 9.19
N MET A 57 -7.93 -14.15 10.45
CA MET A 57 -8.64 -12.94 10.84
C MET A 57 -7.61 -11.85 11.15
N ALA A 58 -7.44 -10.93 10.21
CA ALA A 58 -6.77 -9.66 10.46
C ALA A 58 -7.66 -8.80 11.37
N LEU A 59 -7.09 -8.25 12.45
CA LEU A 59 -7.73 -7.25 13.30
C LEU A 59 -8.10 -6.03 12.45
N THR A 60 -9.37 -5.92 12.07
CA THR A 60 -9.92 -4.72 11.42
C THR A 60 -10.69 -3.89 12.42
N THR A 61 -10.46 -2.58 12.38
CA THR A 61 -11.18 -1.58 13.17
C THR A 61 -12.67 -1.60 12.80
N PRO A 62 -13.61 -1.49 13.76
CA PRO A 62 -15.05 -1.75 13.55
C PRO A 62 -15.73 -0.89 12.45
N GLY A 63 -15.12 0.23 12.04
CA GLY A 63 -15.65 1.12 11.00
C GLY A 63 -15.19 0.85 9.56
N LYS A 64 -14.13 0.04 9.34
CA LYS A 64 -13.62 -0.21 7.98
C LYS A 64 -14.36 -1.36 7.26
N SER A 65 -14.81 -2.38 8.00
CA SER A 65 -15.53 -3.53 7.42
C SER A 65 -16.90 -3.13 6.86
N SER A 66 -17.65 -2.30 7.57
CA SER A 66 -19.04 -1.94 7.21
C SER A 66 -19.17 -1.08 5.93
N VAL A 67 -18.14 -0.32 5.58
CA VAL A 67 -18.14 0.50 4.34
C VAL A 67 -17.80 -0.38 3.13
N LEU A 68 -16.86 -1.31 3.27
CA LEU A 68 -16.48 -2.24 2.19
C LEU A 68 -17.62 -3.21 1.85
N GLU A 69 -18.44 -3.59 2.83
CA GLU A 69 -19.63 -4.42 2.63
C GLU A 69 -20.67 -3.74 1.72
N GLN A 70 -20.72 -2.40 1.70
CA GLN A 70 -21.59 -1.62 0.81
C GLN A 70 -21.05 -1.47 -0.61
N ILE A 71 -19.83 -1.95 -0.87
CA ILE A 71 -19.22 -1.97 -2.19
C ILE A 71 -19.36 -3.40 -2.77
N PRO A 72 -19.78 -3.56 -4.03
CA PRO A 72 -19.84 -4.87 -4.69
C PRO A 72 -18.51 -5.61 -4.61
N ALA A 73 -18.54 -6.93 -4.41
CA ALA A 73 -17.33 -7.74 -4.18
C ALA A 73 -16.22 -7.50 -5.22
N TYR A 74 -16.58 -7.46 -6.51
CA TYR A 74 -15.65 -7.24 -7.62
C TYR A 74 -14.97 -5.85 -7.62
N LEU A 75 -15.46 -4.89 -6.83
CA LEU A 75 -14.90 -3.54 -6.68
C LEU A 75 -14.16 -3.34 -5.34
N ARG A 76 -14.22 -4.28 -4.39
CA ARG A 76 -13.61 -4.12 -3.05
C ARG A 76 -12.08 -4.07 -3.11
N ASP A 77 -11.53 -4.78 -4.08
CA ASP A 77 -10.11 -4.97 -4.29
C ASP A 77 -9.53 -4.02 -5.35
N THR A 78 -10.15 -2.85 -5.53
CA THR A 78 -9.76 -1.87 -6.57
C THR A 78 -9.37 -0.50 -5.99
N PRO A 79 -8.67 0.37 -6.76
CA PRO A 79 -8.34 1.73 -6.35
C PRO A 79 -9.54 2.59 -5.93
N TYR A 80 -10.73 2.31 -6.47
CA TYR A 80 -12.00 2.93 -6.08
C TYR A 80 -12.36 2.68 -4.61
N ALA A 81 -12.26 1.43 -4.14
CA ALA A 81 -12.52 1.13 -2.73
C ALA A 81 -11.52 1.86 -1.81
N ALA A 82 -10.24 1.89 -2.20
CA ALA A 82 -9.22 2.66 -1.49
C ALA A 82 -9.51 4.19 -1.53
N TYR A 83 -10.06 4.71 -2.63
CA TYR A 83 -10.53 6.10 -2.71
C TYR A 83 -11.67 6.38 -1.74
N VAL A 84 -12.71 5.54 -1.72
CA VAL A 84 -13.86 5.69 -0.80
C VAL A 84 -13.41 5.68 0.66
N LEU A 85 -12.51 4.78 1.03
CA LEU A 85 -11.99 4.67 2.40
C LEU A 85 -11.16 5.90 2.84
N ARG A 86 -10.49 6.58 1.90
CA ARG A 86 -9.72 7.80 2.18
C ARG A 86 -10.58 9.05 2.36
N LEU A 87 -11.81 9.05 1.86
CA LEU A 87 -12.67 10.21 1.96
C LEU A 87 -13.09 10.49 3.42
N PRO A 88 -13.27 11.77 3.79
CA PRO A 88 -13.93 12.14 5.04
C PRO A 88 -15.33 11.53 5.10
N GLU A 89 -15.78 11.15 6.29
CA GLU A 89 -17.08 10.47 6.50
C GLU A 89 -18.25 11.22 5.86
N ALA A 90 -18.27 12.55 5.97
CA ALA A 90 -19.28 13.42 5.36
C ALA A 90 -19.36 13.31 3.82
N LYS A 91 -18.29 12.91 3.14
CA LYS A 91 -18.23 12.76 1.67
C LYS A 91 -18.36 11.30 1.21
N ARG A 92 -18.20 10.32 2.10
CA ARG A 92 -18.25 8.88 1.73
C ARG A 92 -19.61 8.48 1.18
N ALA A 93 -20.70 8.94 1.78
CA ALA A 93 -22.06 8.57 1.37
C ALA A 93 -22.33 8.87 -0.10
N ALA A 94 -21.81 10.00 -0.62
CA ALA A 94 -21.97 10.40 -2.02
C ALA A 94 -21.06 9.62 -2.99
N ALA A 95 -19.98 9.03 -2.49
CA ALA A 95 -19.02 8.27 -3.30
C ALA A 95 -19.34 6.77 -3.35
N LEU A 96 -20.23 6.28 -2.48
CA LEU A 96 -20.68 4.89 -2.48
C LEU A 96 -21.56 4.56 -3.69
N PRO A 97 -21.52 3.31 -4.17
CA PRO A 97 -22.33 2.91 -5.31
C PRO A 97 -23.82 2.82 -4.94
N PRO A 98 -24.70 2.71 -5.96
CA PRO A 98 -26.11 2.41 -5.75
C PRO A 98 -26.31 1.13 -4.94
N GLY A 99 -27.22 1.15 -3.97
CA GLY A 99 -27.45 0.01 -3.07
C GLY A 99 -28.91 -0.41 -2.87
N GLU A 100 -29.88 0.43 -3.25
CA GLU A 100 -31.31 0.15 -3.12
C GLU A 100 -32.12 1.03 -4.07
N TRP A 101 -33.40 0.70 -4.27
CA TRP A 101 -34.34 1.56 -4.98
C TRP A 101 -34.85 2.73 -4.13
N THR A 102 -35.27 3.80 -4.78
CA THR A 102 -35.87 4.96 -4.13
C THR A 102 -37.06 5.47 -4.93
N LYS A 103 -38.11 5.86 -4.18
CA LYS A 103 -39.31 6.49 -4.75
C LYS A 103 -39.10 7.99 -4.92
N LYS A 104 -39.74 8.55 -5.95
CA LYS A 104 -39.89 10.00 -6.16
C LYS A 104 -41.37 10.31 -6.41
N GLU A 105 -41.72 11.59 -6.43
CA GLU A 105 -43.05 12.02 -6.89
C GLU A 105 -43.34 11.46 -8.30
N GLY A 106 -44.54 10.92 -8.51
CA GLY A 106 -44.93 10.25 -9.75
C GLY A 106 -44.58 8.76 -9.84
N THR A 107 -44.13 8.14 -8.75
CA THR A 107 -43.82 6.69 -8.65
C THR A 107 -44.80 5.92 -7.76
N GLU A 108 -45.96 6.50 -7.47
CA GLU A 108 -47.01 5.92 -6.63
C GLU A 108 -47.45 4.51 -7.09
N PRO A 109 -47.52 4.21 -8.42
CA PRO A 109 -47.87 2.88 -8.91
C PRO A 109 -46.84 1.78 -8.62
N ILE A 110 -45.68 2.09 -8.04
CA ILE A 110 -44.66 1.10 -7.68
C ILE A 110 -44.50 1.05 -6.16
N ALA A 111 -44.78 -0.10 -5.56
CA ALA A 111 -44.52 -0.41 -4.16
C ALA A 111 -43.11 -1.01 -3.99
N LEU A 112 -42.39 -0.60 -2.94
CA LEU A 112 -41.09 -1.16 -2.59
C LEU A 112 -41.23 -2.10 -1.39
N SER A 113 -40.48 -3.19 -1.40
CA SER A 113 -40.42 -4.20 -0.34
C SER A 113 -39.02 -4.83 -0.27
N ASN A 114 -38.80 -5.76 0.67
CA ASN A 114 -37.52 -6.45 0.85
C ASN A 114 -36.32 -5.50 0.98
N GLY A 115 -36.38 -4.55 1.93
CA GLY A 115 -35.31 -3.55 2.12
C GLY A 115 -35.09 -2.65 0.88
N ASN A 116 -36.18 -2.27 0.20
CA ASN A 116 -36.15 -1.48 -1.04
C ASN A 116 -35.42 -2.13 -2.23
N LEU A 117 -35.20 -3.46 -2.20
CA LEU A 117 -34.63 -4.19 -3.33
C LEU A 117 -35.69 -4.76 -4.27
N GLN A 118 -36.90 -5.03 -3.76
CA GLN A 118 -38.00 -5.55 -4.54
C GLN A 118 -38.98 -4.43 -4.90
N ALA A 119 -39.33 -4.34 -6.18
CA ALA A 119 -40.28 -3.37 -6.72
C ALA A 119 -41.47 -4.09 -7.35
N ASN A 120 -42.68 -3.68 -6.96
CA ASN A 120 -43.94 -4.32 -7.33
C ASN A 120 -44.87 -3.27 -7.94
N TYR A 121 -45.40 -3.53 -9.14
CA TYR A 121 -46.37 -2.65 -9.77
C TYR A 121 -47.78 -2.86 -9.18
N THR A 122 -48.38 -1.79 -8.68
CA THR A 122 -49.70 -1.74 -8.04
C THR A 122 -50.70 -0.83 -8.77
N GLY A 123 -50.33 -0.30 -9.94
CA GLY A 123 -51.20 0.53 -10.78
C GLY A 123 -52.24 -0.27 -11.56
N GLN A 124 -53.12 0.44 -12.28
CA GLN A 124 -54.14 -0.21 -13.12
C GLN A 124 -53.57 -0.81 -14.41
N GLY A 125 -52.53 -0.19 -14.98
CA GLY A 125 -51.76 -0.70 -16.11
C GLY A 125 -52.52 -0.87 -17.43
N LEU A 126 -53.49 0.00 -17.73
CA LEU A 126 -54.36 -0.13 -18.90
C LEU A 126 -53.83 0.62 -20.14
N ARG A 127 -52.99 1.64 -19.94
CA ARG A 127 -52.47 2.52 -21.00
C ARG A 127 -50.97 2.75 -20.85
N ASP A 128 -50.31 3.20 -21.91
CA ASP A 128 -48.88 3.58 -21.88
C ASP A 128 -48.60 4.70 -20.87
N ALA A 129 -49.58 5.56 -20.61
CA ALA A 129 -49.51 6.63 -19.61
C ALA A 129 -49.50 6.11 -18.16
N ASP A 130 -49.82 4.83 -17.94
CA ASP A 130 -49.82 4.21 -16.62
C ASP A 130 -48.44 3.60 -16.28
N ALA A 131 -47.44 3.76 -17.16
CA ALA A 131 -46.07 3.37 -16.90
C ALA A 131 -45.48 4.15 -15.71
N ALA A 132 -44.67 3.47 -14.90
CA ALA A 132 -43.94 4.07 -13.80
C ALA A 132 -42.51 3.51 -13.76
N SER A 133 -41.55 4.33 -13.32
CA SER A 133 -40.15 3.99 -13.18
C SER A 133 -39.57 4.49 -11.87
N ILE A 134 -38.76 3.66 -11.24
CA ILE A 134 -37.99 3.97 -10.04
C ILE A 134 -36.50 3.98 -10.36
N ARG A 135 -35.74 4.76 -9.59
CA ARG A 135 -34.28 4.87 -9.69
C ARG A 135 -33.63 4.35 -8.42
N SER A 136 -32.34 4.06 -8.48
CA SER A 136 -31.56 3.80 -7.27
C SER A 136 -31.45 5.04 -6.36
N ASN A 137 -31.09 4.82 -5.10
CA ASN A 137 -30.85 5.87 -4.10
C ASN A 137 -29.67 6.79 -4.43
N ARG A 138 -28.69 6.29 -5.17
CA ARG A 138 -27.45 6.99 -5.52
C ARG A 138 -27.14 6.82 -7.01
N PRO A 139 -26.45 7.79 -7.64
CA PRO A 139 -25.93 7.61 -8.98
C PRO A 139 -24.74 6.65 -8.97
N ILE A 140 -24.37 6.15 -10.15
CA ILE A 140 -23.16 5.39 -10.36
C ILE A 140 -21.94 6.34 -10.30
N PRO A 141 -21.02 6.17 -9.34
CA PRO A 141 -19.80 6.96 -9.27
C PRO A 141 -18.91 6.68 -10.49
N SER A 142 -18.40 7.73 -11.14
CA SER A 142 -17.52 7.56 -12.32
C SER A 142 -16.23 6.81 -11.97
N GLN A 143 -15.78 6.92 -10.72
CA GLN A 143 -14.62 6.23 -10.18
C GLN A 143 -14.77 4.70 -10.16
N CYS A 144 -15.98 4.14 -10.30
CA CYS A 144 -16.15 2.68 -10.37
C CYS A 144 -15.46 2.07 -11.59
N GLY A 145 -15.27 2.85 -12.68
CA GLY A 145 -14.73 2.37 -13.95
C GLY A 145 -15.70 1.46 -14.71
N ILE A 146 -16.16 0.38 -14.09
CA ILE A 146 -17.18 -0.53 -14.59
C ILE A 146 -18.21 -0.77 -13.47
N TYR A 147 -19.48 -0.53 -13.78
CA TYR A 147 -20.58 -0.77 -12.84
C TYR A 147 -21.55 -1.81 -13.40
N TYR A 148 -21.98 -2.74 -12.56
CA TYR A 148 -22.89 -3.83 -12.91
C TYR A 148 -23.92 -4.06 -11.82
N PHE A 149 -25.16 -4.30 -12.23
CA PHE A 149 -26.26 -4.73 -11.36
C PHE A 149 -27.15 -5.72 -12.10
N GLU A 150 -27.85 -6.57 -11.37
CA GLU A 150 -28.80 -7.56 -11.91
C GLU A 150 -30.21 -7.31 -11.39
N VAL A 151 -31.20 -7.64 -12.20
CA VAL A 151 -32.62 -7.57 -11.88
C VAL A 151 -33.23 -8.92 -12.23
N THR A 152 -33.76 -9.60 -11.22
CA THR A 152 -34.53 -10.84 -11.37
C THR A 152 -35.98 -10.50 -11.58
N ILE A 153 -36.60 -11.04 -12.63
CA ILE A 153 -38.03 -10.90 -12.87
C ILE A 153 -38.76 -11.93 -12.00
N THR A 154 -39.19 -11.52 -10.81
CA THR A 154 -39.91 -12.44 -9.89
C THR A 154 -41.32 -12.77 -10.39
N ASP A 155 -41.92 -11.86 -11.15
CA ASP A 155 -43.26 -12.04 -11.71
C ASP A 155 -43.39 -11.10 -12.92
N LYS A 156 -43.61 -11.65 -14.12
CA LYS A 156 -43.86 -10.81 -15.31
C LYS A 156 -45.24 -10.15 -15.28
N GLY A 157 -46.10 -10.49 -14.34
CA GLY A 157 -47.47 -9.99 -14.30
C GLY A 157 -48.24 -10.34 -15.58
N HIS A 158 -49.14 -9.45 -15.97
CA HIS A 158 -50.03 -9.67 -17.11
C HIS A 158 -49.29 -9.74 -18.46
N ASP A 159 -48.64 -8.63 -18.85
CA ASP A 159 -48.01 -8.52 -20.18
C ASP A 159 -46.47 -8.48 -20.13
N GLY A 160 -45.86 -8.20 -18.98
CA GLY A 160 -44.40 -8.14 -18.84
C GLY A 160 -43.77 -6.92 -19.49
N PHE A 161 -44.44 -5.76 -19.44
CA PHE A 161 -43.93 -4.47 -19.92
C PHE A 161 -42.93 -3.88 -18.92
N ILE A 162 -41.85 -4.63 -18.70
CA ILE A 162 -40.77 -4.33 -17.77
C ILE A 162 -39.57 -3.82 -18.56
N GLY A 163 -39.12 -2.60 -18.25
CA GLY A 163 -37.93 -1.99 -18.82
C GLY A 163 -36.81 -1.86 -17.79
N ILE A 164 -35.60 -2.30 -18.12
CA ILE A 164 -34.42 -2.24 -17.25
C ILE A 164 -33.33 -1.40 -17.91
N GLY A 165 -32.68 -0.51 -17.18
CA GLY A 165 -31.53 0.22 -17.70
C GLY A 165 -31.05 1.38 -16.82
N LEU A 166 -30.81 2.52 -17.46
CA LEU A 166 -30.15 3.68 -16.86
C LEU A 166 -30.91 4.96 -17.19
N SER A 167 -30.98 5.89 -16.26
CA SER A 167 -31.55 7.21 -16.53
C SER A 167 -30.85 8.33 -15.75
N HIS A 168 -30.96 9.55 -16.27
CA HIS A 168 -30.53 10.74 -15.56
C HIS A 168 -31.51 11.12 -14.44
N SER A 169 -31.07 11.96 -13.50
CA SER A 169 -31.90 12.42 -12.37
C SER A 169 -33.12 13.24 -12.81
N THR A 170 -33.06 13.86 -13.99
CA THR A 170 -34.08 14.74 -14.57
C THR A 170 -35.12 14.02 -15.42
N THR A 171 -34.92 12.73 -15.73
CA THR A 171 -35.86 11.94 -16.53
C THR A 171 -37.19 11.75 -15.79
N ALA A 172 -38.31 11.83 -16.51
CA ALA A 172 -39.65 11.62 -15.94
C ALA A 172 -39.80 10.20 -15.39
N ALA A 173 -40.48 10.08 -14.24
CA ALA A 173 -40.71 8.80 -13.58
C ALA A 173 -41.98 8.08 -14.09
N THR A 174 -42.75 8.71 -14.99
CA THR A 174 -44.02 8.20 -15.55
C THR A 174 -43.85 7.52 -16.90
N ARG A 175 -42.62 7.09 -17.22
CA ARG A 175 -42.21 6.56 -18.53
C ARG A 175 -41.24 5.40 -18.31
N LEU A 176 -41.24 4.41 -19.19
CA LEU A 176 -40.29 3.29 -19.11
C LEU A 176 -38.86 3.75 -19.48
N PRO A 177 -37.81 3.08 -18.95
CA PRO A 177 -36.43 3.43 -19.27
C PRO A 177 -36.17 3.40 -20.78
N GLY A 178 -35.50 4.41 -21.31
CA GLY A 178 -35.21 4.54 -22.73
C GLY A 178 -36.19 5.37 -23.56
N TRP A 179 -37.41 5.65 -23.08
CA TRP A 179 -38.42 6.37 -23.87
C TRP A 179 -38.19 7.87 -24.01
N ASP A 180 -37.55 8.48 -23.00
CA ASP A 180 -37.29 9.92 -22.94
C ASP A 180 -35.78 10.19 -23.00
N ASN A 181 -35.42 11.41 -23.41
CA ASN A 181 -34.02 11.85 -23.46
C ASN A 181 -33.27 11.60 -22.14
N ASN A 182 -31.99 11.24 -22.26
CA ASN A 182 -31.12 10.86 -21.14
C ASN A 182 -31.63 9.63 -20.36
N SER A 183 -32.31 8.71 -21.06
CA SER A 183 -32.78 7.43 -20.56
C SER A 183 -32.43 6.34 -21.56
N TRP A 184 -32.05 5.17 -21.06
CA TRP A 184 -31.65 3.99 -21.82
C TRP A 184 -32.28 2.75 -21.19
N GLY A 185 -32.87 1.87 -21.98
CA GLY A 185 -33.56 0.70 -21.45
C GLY A 185 -33.63 -0.48 -22.42
N TYR A 186 -33.75 -1.68 -21.86
CA TYR A 186 -34.02 -2.94 -22.53
C TYR A 186 -35.33 -3.51 -21.98
N HIS A 187 -36.28 -3.81 -22.89
CA HIS A 187 -37.66 -4.13 -22.54
C HIS A 187 -37.96 -5.62 -22.74
N GLY A 188 -38.75 -6.19 -21.83
CA GLY A 188 -38.95 -7.63 -21.72
C GLY A 188 -39.95 -8.22 -22.71
N ASP A 189 -40.96 -7.44 -23.10
CA ASP A 189 -42.06 -7.86 -23.97
C ASP A 189 -41.65 -8.03 -25.43
N ASP A 190 -40.76 -7.18 -25.92
CA ASP A 190 -40.36 -7.13 -27.33
C ASP A 190 -38.87 -7.43 -27.56
N GLY A 191 -38.05 -7.43 -26.50
CA GLY A 191 -36.61 -7.64 -26.60
C GLY A 191 -35.86 -6.44 -27.21
N ASN A 192 -36.50 -5.27 -27.30
CA ASN A 192 -35.91 -4.08 -27.92
C ASN A 192 -35.12 -3.23 -26.91
N CYS A 193 -34.17 -2.46 -27.43
CA CYS A 193 -33.51 -1.39 -26.69
C CYS A 193 -34.06 -0.02 -27.10
N PHE A 194 -34.16 0.88 -26.12
CA PHE A 194 -34.71 2.22 -26.23
C PHE A 194 -33.67 3.22 -25.72
N SER A 195 -33.43 4.30 -26.47
CA SER A 195 -32.42 5.31 -26.16
C SER A 195 -32.94 6.70 -26.51
N GLY A 196 -33.53 7.40 -25.54
CA GLY A 196 -34.08 8.73 -25.76
C GLY A 196 -35.31 8.78 -26.68
N SER A 197 -35.96 7.65 -26.94
CA SER A 197 -37.02 7.55 -27.94
C SER A 197 -37.98 6.42 -27.59
N GLY A 198 -39.28 6.65 -27.80
CA GLY A 198 -40.32 5.62 -27.72
C GLY A 198 -40.29 4.61 -28.88
N SER A 199 -39.41 4.77 -29.86
CA SER A 199 -39.21 3.80 -30.94
C SER A 199 -38.03 2.89 -30.62
N GLY A 200 -38.34 1.65 -30.23
CA GLY A 200 -37.35 0.62 -29.89
C GLY A 200 -36.61 0.08 -31.11
N ARG A 201 -35.42 -0.50 -30.87
CA ARG A 201 -34.62 -1.21 -31.87
C ARG A 201 -34.40 -2.67 -31.42
N PRO A 202 -34.45 -3.66 -32.34
CA PRO A 202 -34.15 -5.05 -32.01
C PRO A 202 -32.78 -5.21 -31.31
N TYR A 203 -32.79 -5.75 -30.09
CA TYR A 203 -31.59 -5.84 -29.24
C TYR A 203 -31.36 -7.18 -28.54
N GLY A 204 -32.38 -7.98 -28.29
CA GLY A 204 -32.17 -9.19 -27.53
C GLY A 204 -33.37 -10.09 -27.59
N PRO A 205 -33.27 -11.26 -26.95
CA PRO A 205 -34.45 -12.06 -26.69
C PRO A 205 -35.43 -11.28 -25.80
N THR A 206 -36.69 -11.67 -25.78
CA THR A 206 -37.62 -11.25 -24.73
C THR A 206 -37.20 -11.83 -23.37
N PHE A 207 -37.71 -11.30 -22.27
CA PHE A 207 -37.48 -11.84 -20.94
C PHE A 207 -38.75 -11.83 -20.08
N THR A 208 -38.85 -12.80 -19.19
CA THR A 208 -40.08 -13.05 -18.42
C THR A 208 -39.77 -13.57 -17.02
N THR A 209 -40.79 -14.04 -16.29
CA THR A 209 -40.65 -14.61 -14.94
C THR A 209 -39.48 -15.59 -14.87
N ASP A 210 -38.72 -15.50 -13.79
CA ASP A 210 -37.51 -16.27 -13.46
C ASP A 210 -36.25 -15.92 -14.28
N ASP A 211 -36.34 -15.04 -15.28
CA ASP A 211 -35.14 -14.52 -15.96
C ASP A 211 -34.39 -13.51 -15.08
N VAL A 212 -33.06 -13.53 -15.18
CA VAL A 212 -32.15 -12.56 -14.57
C VAL A 212 -31.53 -11.70 -15.66
N ILE A 213 -31.78 -10.39 -15.60
CA ILE A 213 -31.26 -9.41 -16.55
C ILE A 213 -30.24 -8.52 -15.88
N GLY A 214 -29.00 -8.55 -16.36
CA GLY A 214 -27.95 -7.66 -15.90
C GLY A 214 -27.77 -6.45 -16.81
N CYS A 215 -27.31 -5.36 -16.22
CA CYS A 215 -26.97 -4.13 -16.95
C CYS A 215 -25.55 -3.69 -16.56
N CYS A 216 -24.64 -3.72 -17.53
CA CYS A 216 -23.26 -3.28 -17.35
C CYS A 216 -23.03 -1.92 -17.99
N LEU A 217 -22.57 -0.96 -17.20
CA LEU A 217 -22.08 0.34 -17.66
C LEU A 217 -20.56 0.35 -17.57
N ASN A 218 -19.90 0.41 -18.72
CA ASN A 218 -18.47 0.65 -18.80
C ASN A 218 -18.23 2.16 -18.97
N LEU A 219 -17.72 2.80 -17.91
CA LEU A 219 -17.54 4.25 -17.86
C LEU A 219 -16.29 4.71 -18.60
N TRP A 220 -15.30 3.84 -18.81
CA TRP A 220 -14.05 4.23 -19.48
C TRP A 220 -14.18 4.27 -21.00
N ASN A 221 -14.99 3.38 -21.60
CA ASN A 221 -15.29 3.39 -23.03
C ASN A 221 -16.72 3.85 -23.38
N HIS A 222 -17.51 4.21 -22.37
CA HIS A 222 -18.89 4.71 -22.50
C HIS A 222 -19.85 3.76 -23.21
N ARG A 223 -19.70 2.45 -22.97
CA ARG A 223 -20.57 1.41 -23.55
C ARG A 223 -21.47 0.80 -22.50
N VAL A 224 -22.67 0.43 -22.93
CA VAL A 224 -23.64 -0.32 -22.12
C VAL A 224 -23.99 -1.61 -22.84
N PHE A 225 -23.98 -2.71 -22.11
CA PHE A 225 -24.52 -3.99 -22.58
C PHE A 225 -25.36 -4.63 -21.48
N PHE A 226 -26.25 -5.52 -21.89
CA PHE A 226 -27.06 -6.31 -20.97
C PHE A 226 -26.61 -7.76 -20.95
N THR A 227 -27.00 -8.47 -19.90
CA THR A 227 -26.85 -9.92 -19.79
C THR A 227 -28.23 -10.53 -19.60
N LYS A 228 -28.42 -11.76 -20.06
CA LYS A 228 -29.58 -12.58 -19.75
C LYS A 228 -29.10 -13.92 -19.20
N ASN A 229 -29.54 -14.25 -17.99
CA ASN A 229 -29.22 -15.51 -17.32
C ASN A 229 -27.71 -15.83 -17.30
N GLY A 230 -26.89 -14.82 -16.98
CA GLY A 230 -25.42 -14.94 -16.95
C GLY A 230 -24.73 -14.89 -18.31
N VAL A 231 -25.46 -14.77 -19.42
CA VAL A 231 -24.89 -14.67 -20.78
C VAL A 231 -24.89 -13.21 -21.23
N ARG A 232 -23.72 -12.72 -21.62
CA ARG A 232 -23.55 -11.38 -22.19
C ARG A 232 -24.21 -11.26 -23.57
N LEU A 233 -25.05 -10.24 -23.72
CA LEU A 233 -25.61 -9.80 -25.00
C LEU A 233 -24.67 -8.78 -25.68
N TYR A 234 -25.03 -8.33 -26.87
CA TYR A 234 -24.25 -7.35 -27.61
C TYR A 234 -24.29 -5.95 -26.97
N ILE A 235 -23.46 -5.03 -27.47
CA ILE A 235 -23.46 -3.64 -26.99
C ILE A 235 -24.80 -3.00 -27.39
N ALA A 236 -25.55 -2.55 -26.37
CA ALA A 236 -26.84 -1.89 -26.57
C ALA A 236 -26.65 -0.42 -26.94
N PHE A 237 -25.76 0.27 -26.22
CA PHE A 237 -25.58 1.71 -26.33
C PHE A 237 -24.11 2.11 -26.32
N HIS A 238 -23.80 3.15 -27.10
CA HIS A 238 -22.48 3.77 -27.19
C HIS A 238 -22.56 5.24 -26.77
N GLY A 239 -21.49 5.78 -26.20
CA GLY A 239 -21.40 7.20 -25.85
C GLY A 239 -22.28 7.60 -24.67
N VAL A 240 -22.67 6.65 -23.82
CA VAL A 240 -23.50 6.90 -22.64
C VAL A 240 -22.66 7.62 -21.58
N LYS A 241 -23.07 8.86 -21.23
CA LYS A 241 -22.33 9.78 -20.36
C LYS A 241 -23.27 10.48 -19.38
N GLY A 242 -22.68 11.04 -18.31
CA GLY A 242 -23.38 11.82 -17.30
C GLY A 242 -23.57 11.08 -15.98
N VAL A 243 -24.35 11.69 -15.08
CA VAL A 243 -24.67 11.13 -13.76
C VAL A 243 -25.88 10.22 -13.90
N LEU A 244 -25.63 8.91 -13.92
CA LEU A 244 -26.63 7.89 -14.25
C LEU A 244 -27.05 7.09 -13.03
N TYR A 245 -28.31 6.71 -13.01
CA TYR A 245 -28.92 5.87 -11.98
C TYR A 245 -29.39 4.59 -12.64
N PRO A 246 -29.14 3.41 -12.05
CA PRO A 246 -29.94 2.22 -12.30
C PRO A 246 -31.43 2.56 -12.23
N THR A 247 -32.17 2.08 -13.21
CA THR A 247 -33.60 2.35 -13.34
C THR A 247 -34.32 1.08 -13.76
N VAL A 248 -35.47 0.84 -13.14
CA VAL A 248 -36.45 -0.14 -13.62
C VAL A 248 -37.80 0.54 -13.77
N GLY A 249 -38.52 0.18 -14.83
CA GLY A 249 -39.88 0.61 -15.07
C GLY A 249 -40.80 -0.56 -15.33
N MET A 250 -42.05 -0.39 -14.92
CA MET A 250 -43.12 -1.36 -15.02
C MET A 250 -44.40 -0.65 -15.46
N ARG A 251 -45.32 -1.41 -16.04
CA ARG A 251 -46.57 -0.86 -16.56
C ARG A 251 -47.78 -1.74 -16.29
N THR A 252 -47.67 -3.07 -16.22
CA THR A 252 -48.85 -3.93 -16.04
C THR A 252 -48.97 -4.52 -14.66
N ARG A 253 -50.20 -4.92 -14.34
CA ARG A 253 -50.55 -5.45 -13.03
C ARG A 253 -49.68 -6.64 -12.68
N GLU A 254 -49.32 -6.71 -11.41
CA GLU A 254 -48.60 -7.84 -10.80
C GLU A 254 -47.15 -8.02 -11.26
N GLU A 255 -46.62 -7.12 -12.09
CA GLU A 255 -45.19 -7.09 -12.40
C GLU A 255 -44.36 -6.87 -11.12
N LYS A 256 -43.36 -7.73 -10.91
CA LYS A 256 -42.48 -7.68 -9.76
C LYS A 256 -41.05 -8.01 -10.16
N VAL A 257 -40.12 -7.22 -9.65
CA VAL A 257 -38.69 -7.37 -9.90
C VAL A 257 -37.89 -7.26 -8.63
N LEU A 258 -36.78 -7.99 -8.55
CA LEU A 258 -35.84 -7.97 -7.43
C LEU A 258 -34.46 -7.56 -7.92
N ALA A 259 -33.88 -6.52 -7.33
CA ALA A 259 -32.54 -6.07 -7.69
C ALA A 259 -31.44 -6.70 -6.85
N ASN A 260 -30.32 -6.98 -7.49
CA ASN A 260 -29.04 -7.25 -6.88
C ASN A 260 -28.06 -6.15 -7.29
N PHE A 261 -27.71 -5.27 -6.35
CA PHE A 261 -26.68 -4.23 -6.53
C PHE A 261 -25.26 -4.70 -6.15
N GLY A 262 -25.06 -6.00 -5.95
CA GLY A 262 -23.76 -6.59 -5.56
C GLY A 262 -23.71 -7.11 -4.11
N ALA A 263 -24.85 -7.17 -3.42
CA ALA A 263 -24.97 -7.78 -2.10
C ALA A 263 -24.95 -9.32 -2.16
N GLN A 264 -25.37 -9.88 -3.30
CA GLN A 264 -25.28 -11.31 -3.60
C GLN A 264 -24.35 -11.52 -4.81
N PRO A 265 -23.74 -12.71 -4.96
CA PRO A 265 -23.01 -13.06 -6.17
C PRO A 265 -23.87 -12.85 -7.41
N PHE A 266 -23.26 -12.29 -8.46
CA PHE A 266 -23.92 -12.12 -9.74
C PHE A 266 -23.96 -13.44 -10.51
N LEU A 267 -24.96 -13.60 -11.37
CA LEU A 267 -25.05 -14.74 -12.28
C LEU A 267 -24.07 -14.59 -13.46
N PHE A 268 -23.81 -13.36 -13.91
CA PHE A 268 -22.75 -13.05 -14.87
C PHE A 268 -21.40 -12.94 -14.17
N ASP A 269 -20.36 -13.50 -14.78
CA ASP A 269 -18.97 -13.36 -14.34
C ASP A 269 -18.42 -11.96 -14.67
N ILE A 270 -18.82 -10.99 -13.85
CA ILE A 270 -18.39 -9.59 -13.97
C ILE A 270 -16.89 -9.43 -13.65
N GLU A 271 -16.32 -10.30 -12.82
CA GLU A 271 -14.90 -10.27 -12.45
C GLU A 271 -14.03 -10.58 -13.67
N GLN A 272 -14.36 -11.64 -14.42
CA GLN A 272 -13.66 -11.97 -15.65
C GLN A 272 -13.76 -10.84 -16.69
N TYR A 273 -14.95 -10.25 -16.85
CA TYR A 273 -15.13 -9.10 -17.75
C TYR A 273 -14.27 -7.90 -17.32
N TYR A 274 -14.20 -7.61 -16.02
CA TYR A 274 -13.35 -6.55 -15.48
C TYR A 274 -11.86 -6.79 -15.83
N LEU A 275 -11.38 -8.02 -15.67
CA LEU A 275 -10.01 -8.40 -16.03
C LEU A 275 -9.74 -8.33 -17.54
N ASP A 276 -10.70 -8.68 -18.38
CA ASP A 276 -10.61 -8.54 -19.84
C ASP A 276 -10.46 -7.06 -20.24
N GLU A 277 -11.27 -6.18 -19.66
CA GLU A 277 -11.21 -4.73 -19.93
C GLU A 277 -9.91 -4.11 -19.42
N LYS A 278 -9.43 -4.56 -18.26
CA LYS A 278 -8.12 -4.16 -17.72
C LYS A 278 -6.98 -4.53 -18.67
N ARG A 279 -7.01 -5.74 -19.25
CA ARG A 279 -6.03 -6.18 -20.26
C ARG A 279 -6.08 -5.32 -21.52
N GLN A 280 -7.28 -4.97 -22.00
CA GLN A 280 -7.44 -4.09 -23.16
C GLN A 280 -6.89 -2.68 -22.88
N LEU A 281 -7.13 -2.14 -21.69
CA LEU A 281 -6.59 -0.84 -21.29
C LEU A 281 -5.06 -0.85 -21.24
N TRP A 282 -4.45 -1.87 -20.64
CA TRP A 282 -2.98 -2.02 -20.63
C TRP A 282 -2.40 -2.15 -22.05
N ALA A 283 -3.06 -2.91 -22.93
CA ALA A 283 -2.64 -3.00 -24.32
C ALA A 283 -2.71 -1.63 -25.04
N ALA A 284 -3.74 -0.83 -24.77
CA ALA A 284 -3.87 0.51 -25.33
C ALA A 284 -2.81 1.48 -24.79
N ILE A 285 -2.47 1.40 -23.50
CA ILE A 285 -1.41 2.19 -22.87
C ILE A 285 -0.05 1.83 -23.49
N ASN A 286 0.27 0.55 -23.59
CA ASN A 286 1.54 0.07 -24.14
C ASN A 286 1.69 0.31 -25.65
N ALA A 287 0.58 0.43 -26.38
CA ALA A 287 0.57 0.79 -27.79
C ALA A 287 0.61 2.31 -28.03
N GLY A 288 0.37 3.12 -27.00
CA GLY A 288 0.41 4.58 -27.09
C GLY A 288 1.82 5.07 -27.41
N PRO A 289 1.96 6.15 -28.20
CA PRO A 289 3.28 6.73 -28.43
C PRO A 289 3.85 7.24 -27.10
N ALA A 290 5.08 6.83 -26.78
CA ALA A 290 5.79 7.38 -25.64
C ALA A 290 5.80 8.92 -25.76
N PRO A 291 5.45 9.67 -24.69
CA PRO A 291 5.47 11.11 -24.75
C PRO A 291 6.87 11.59 -25.17
N PRO A 292 6.98 12.64 -25.98
CA PRO A 292 8.28 13.15 -26.40
C PRO A 292 9.07 13.49 -25.13
N VAL A 293 10.20 12.81 -24.94
CA VAL A 293 11.14 13.12 -23.87
C VAL A 293 11.48 14.59 -24.03
N SER A 294 11.00 15.43 -23.10
CA SER A 294 11.44 16.82 -23.02
C SER A 294 12.94 16.76 -22.84
N ALA A 295 13.69 17.38 -23.74
CA ALA A 295 15.12 17.59 -23.54
C ALA A 295 15.25 18.45 -22.28
N GLY A 296 15.32 17.80 -21.11
CA GLY A 296 15.78 18.44 -19.90
C GLY A 296 17.20 19.00 -20.13
N PRO A 297 17.69 19.84 -19.22
CA PRO A 297 19.05 20.33 -19.31
C PRO A 297 20.02 19.15 -19.55
N PRO A 298 21.09 19.35 -20.35
CA PRO A 298 22.00 18.30 -20.84
C PRO A 298 22.71 17.46 -19.76
N ASP A 299 22.43 17.73 -18.48
CA ASP A 299 23.04 17.12 -17.29
C ASP A 299 22.17 16.02 -16.64
N CYS A 300 21.00 15.68 -17.20
CA CYS A 300 20.00 14.83 -16.52
C CYS A 300 20.17 13.30 -16.64
N GLY A 301 21.19 12.77 -17.34
CA GLY A 301 21.42 11.32 -17.39
C GLY A 301 22.84 10.98 -17.86
N LEU A 302 23.55 10.10 -17.14
CA LEU A 302 24.94 9.75 -17.46
C LEU A 302 25.05 9.12 -18.86
N ILE A 303 24.17 8.18 -19.23
CA ILE A 303 24.20 7.52 -20.55
C ILE A 303 23.69 8.46 -21.64
N ALA A 304 22.62 9.22 -21.37
CA ALA A 304 22.10 10.22 -22.30
C ALA A 304 23.13 11.31 -22.65
N ALA A 305 23.75 11.93 -21.63
CA ALA A 305 24.76 12.98 -21.81
C ALA A 305 26.02 12.46 -22.51
N LEU A 306 26.44 11.22 -22.21
CA LEU A 306 27.70 10.69 -22.73
C LEU A 306 27.64 10.25 -24.20
N ARG A 307 26.47 9.81 -24.72
CA ARG A 307 26.29 9.56 -26.15
C ARG A 307 26.36 10.85 -26.99
N HIS A 308 25.97 11.99 -26.43
CA HIS A 308 26.09 13.29 -27.09
C HIS A 308 27.55 13.78 -27.21
N THR A 309 28.44 13.42 -26.28
CA THR A 309 29.84 13.90 -26.30
C THR A 309 30.79 13.15 -27.24
N ALA A 310 30.31 12.12 -27.96
CA ALA A 310 31.15 11.19 -28.70
C ALA A 310 31.45 11.57 -30.18
N ARG A 311 31.02 12.75 -30.68
CA ARG A 311 31.36 13.20 -32.05
C ARG A 311 31.63 14.71 -32.16
N PRO A 312 32.90 15.14 -32.22
CA PRO A 312 33.27 16.41 -32.80
C PRO A 312 33.74 16.18 -34.25
N GLY A 313 32.95 16.58 -35.27
CA GLY A 313 33.51 16.77 -36.62
C GLY A 313 32.68 16.45 -37.87
N ASP A 314 31.35 16.29 -37.82
CA ASP A 314 30.56 16.06 -39.05
C ASP A 314 29.57 17.22 -39.32
N PRO A 315 29.61 17.94 -40.45
CA PRO A 315 28.77 19.12 -40.69
C PRO A 315 27.28 18.82 -40.91
N ASP A 316 26.88 17.55 -41.11
CA ASP A 316 25.51 17.15 -41.43
C ASP A 316 24.68 16.64 -40.21
N THR A 317 25.20 16.74 -38.98
CA THR A 317 24.51 16.26 -37.75
C THR A 317 23.51 17.25 -37.13
N LEU A 318 22.55 17.78 -37.91
CA LEU A 318 21.43 18.56 -37.36
C LEU A 318 20.23 17.70 -36.92
N THR A 319 20.34 16.37 -36.94
CA THR A 319 19.25 15.44 -36.58
C THR A 319 19.62 14.31 -35.60
N ALA A 320 20.87 14.23 -35.12
CA ALA A 320 21.33 13.20 -34.18
C ALA A 320 21.43 13.77 -32.75
N ASP A 321 20.83 13.23 -31.70
CA ASP A 321 19.87 12.14 -31.51
C ASP A 321 19.29 12.39 -30.11
N ARG A 322 17.97 12.58 -29.95
CA ARG A 322 17.36 12.70 -28.60
C ARG A 322 17.61 11.40 -27.82
N PRO A 323 17.81 11.45 -26.48
CA PRO A 323 17.94 10.23 -25.69
C PRO A 323 16.74 9.31 -25.92
N THR A 324 17.00 8.04 -26.22
CA THR A 324 15.94 7.06 -26.44
C THR A 324 15.30 6.68 -25.11
N GLU A 325 14.05 6.21 -25.13
CA GLU A 325 13.37 5.69 -23.92
C GLU A 325 14.20 4.60 -23.21
N ARG A 326 14.90 3.77 -23.98
CA ARG A 326 15.80 2.74 -23.47
C ARG A 326 16.99 3.34 -22.73
N ASP A 327 17.52 4.47 -23.19
CA ASP A 327 18.67 5.13 -22.56
C ASP A 327 18.27 5.74 -21.21
N LEU A 328 17.11 6.40 -21.16
CA LEU A 328 16.55 6.93 -19.91
C LEU A 328 16.26 5.81 -18.92
N THR A 329 15.69 4.69 -19.38
CA THR A 329 15.44 3.53 -18.53
C THR A 329 16.73 2.97 -17.94
N ASN A 330 17.78 2.84 -18.76
CA ASN A 330 19.08 2.39 -18.29
C ASN A 330 19.70 3.39 -17.30
N ASP A 331 19.53 4.70 -17.51
CA ASP A 331 19.98 5.75 -16.59
C ASP A 331 19.27 5.66 -15.23
N LEU A 332 17.96 5.44 -15.22
CA LEU A 332 17.18 5.24 -13.99
C LEU A 332 17.63 3.99 -13.22
N ILE A 333 17.86 2.88 -13.92
CA ILE A 333 18.34 1.62 -13.32
C ILE A 333 19.75 1.78 -12.75
N LEU A 334 20.66 2.41 -13.51
CA LEU A 334 22.02 2.64 -13.05
C LEU A 334 22.05 3.57 -11.83
N SER A 335 21.27 4.66 -11.86
CA SER A 335 21.12 5.57 -10.73
C SER A 335 20.60 4.85 -9.47
N TYR A 336 19.65 3.93 -9.62
CA TYR A 336 19.15 3.10 -8.53
C TYR A 336 20.25 2.21 -7.92
N PHE A 337 21.05 1.54 -8.75
CA PHE A 337 22.15 0.71 -8.23
C PHE A 337 23.22 1.51 -7.49
N ILE A 338 23.54 2.71 -7.96
CA ILE A 338 24.51 3.61 -7.31
C ILE A 338 23.94 4.14 -5.98
N HIS A 339 22.66 4.52 -5.96
CA HIS A 339 21.98 5.04 -4.78
C HIS A 339 21.97 4.02 -3.63
N HIS A 340 21.58 2.78 -3.92
CA HIS A 340 21.55 1.68 -2.93
C HIS A 340 22.91 1.00 -2.69
N GLY A 341 23.96 1.42 -3.38
CA GLY A 341 25.32 0.90 -3.19
C GLY A 341 25.58 -0.49 -3.79
N TYR A 342 24.76 -0.93 -4.76
CA TYR A 342 24.93 -2.16 -5.53
C TYR A 342 26.05 -2.03 -6.59
N ARG A 343 27.27 -1.67 -6.16
CA ARG A 343 28.40 -1.30 -7.04
C ARG A 343 28.74 -2.36 -8.09
N HIS A 344 28.81 -3.64 -7.69
CA HIS A 344 29.23 -4.71 -8.60
C HIS A 344 28.18 -4.94 -9.68
N THR A 345 26.91 -4.85 -9.30
CA THR A 345 25.76 -4.91 -10.21
C THR A 345 25.75 -3.69 -11.13
N ALA A 346 25.99 -2.48 -10.62
CA ALA A 346 26.10 -1.26 -11.42
C ALA A 346 27.20 -1.37 -12.49
N ARG A 347 28.39 -1.86 -12.10
CA ARG A 347 29.54 -2.06 -12.99
C ARG A 347 29.24 -3.09 -14.08
N ALA A 348 28.70 -4.25 -13.70
CA ALA A 348 28.31 -5.29 -14.65
C ALA A 348 27.20 -4.81 -15.61
N PHE A 349 26.20 -4.08 -15.08
CA PHE A 349 25.13 -3.50 -15.87
C PHE A 349 25.66 -2.47 -16.88
N ALA A 350 26.50 -1.53 -16.44
CA ALA A 350 27.12 -0.53 -17.32
C ALA A 350 27.95 -1.20 -18.44
N GLN A 351 28.73 -2.24 -18.10
CA GLN A 351 29.47 -3.01 -19.08
C GLN A 351 28.57 -3.75 -20.08
N ASN A 352 27.43 -4.29 -19.64
CA ASN A 352 26.50 -4.97 -20.54
C ASN A 352 25.76 -4.00 -21.47
N VAL A 353 25.31 -2.86 -20.94
CA VAL A 353 24.54 -1.83 -21.67
C VAL A 353 25.43 -1.05 -22.64
N LEU A 354 26.68 -0.75 -22.27
CA LEU A 354 27.59 0.07 -23.08
C LEU A 354 28.72 -0.71 -23.76
N GLY A 355 28.99 -1.94 -23.33
CA GLY A 355 30.06 -2.80 -23.85
C GLY A 355 29.66 -3.73 -24.99
N THR A 356 28.39 -3.75 -25.42
CA THR A 356 27.95 -4.54 -26.58
C THR A 356 27.80 -3.68 -27.84
N THR A 357 28.92 -3.35 -28.47
CA THR A 357 28.97 -3.33 -29.96
C THR A 357 30.09 -4.27 -30.41
N PRO A 358 29.76 -5.47 -30.95
CA PRO A 358 30.75 -6.44 -31.44
C PRO A 358 31.56 -5.98 -32.68
N GLN A 359 31.51 -4.70 -33.07
CA GLN A 359 32.09 -4.22 -34.34
C GLN A 359 32.78 -2.83 -34.26
N ARG A 360 33.42 -2.47 -33.14
CA ARG A 360 34.38 -1.35 -33.16
C ARG A 360 35.76 -1.77 -32.62
N PRO A 361 36.79 -1.80 -33.48
CA PRO A 361 38.18 -2.02 -33.06
C PRO A 361 38.73 -0.74 -32.44
N GLY A 362 38.28 -0.41 -31.22
CA GLY A 362 38.64 0.84 -30.56
C GLY A 362 38.13 0.96 -29.12
N GLY A 363 38.49 0.01 -28.26
CA GLY A 363 38.33 0.14 -26.79
C GLY A 363 36.90 0.30 -26.26
N PRO A 364 36.73 0.38 -24.92
CA PRO A 364 35.45 0.73 -24.33
C PRO A 364 35.05 2.15 -24.76
N SER A 365 33.75 2.36 -25.04
CA SER A 365 33.21 3.68 -25.36
C SER A 365 33.66 4.71 -24.31
N ALA A 366 34.06 5.93 -24.71
CA ALA A 366 34.45 7.01 -23.80
C ALA A 366 33.38 7.27 -22.70
N ALA A 367 32.12 6.98 -23.01
CA ALA A 367 31.01 6.97 -22.06
C ALA A 367 31.18 5.93 -20.93
N LEU A 368 31.53 4.69 -21.29
CA LEU A 368 31.77 3.63 -20.32
C LEU A 368 33.00 3.94 -19.46
N GLN A 369 34.06 4.51 -20.04
CA GLN A 369 35.25 4.89 -19.26
C GLN A 369 34.94 5.97 -18.21
N ARG A 370 34.13 6.98 -18.54
CA ARG A 370 33.71 8.01 -17.58
C ARG A 370 32.81 7.45 -16.47
N ILE A 371 31.85 6.59 -16.82
CA ILE A 371 31.00 5.95 -15.79
C ILE A 371 31.84 5.06 -14.87
N LEU A 372 32.79 4.31 -15.42
CA LEU A 372 33.68 3.47 -14.60
C LEU A 372 34.61 4.33 -13.73
N SER A 373 35.15 5.44 -14.23
CA SER A 373 35.97 6.34 -13.39
C SER A 373 35.15 7.00 -12.29
N ASP A 374 33.93 7.46 -12.59
CA ASP A 374 33.06 8.08 -11.57
C ASP A 374 32.63 7.06 -10.51
N LEU A 375 32.40 5.80 -10.91
CA LEU A 375 32.14 4.70 -9.99
C LEU A 375 33.36 4.36 -9.14
N ASP A 376 34.56 4.36 -9.73
CA ASP A 376 35.82 4.08 -9.03
C ASP A 376 36.16 5.24 -8.04
N ASP A 377 35.88 6.50 -8.39
CA ASP A 377 36.03 7.67 -7.49
C ASP A 377 35.04 7.63 -6.32
N GLN A 378 33.82 7.13 -6.56
CA GLN A 378 32.80 6.94 -5.53
C GLN A 378 32.96 5.62 -4.76
N ASP A 379 33.92 4.77 -5.12
CA ASP A 379 34.02 3.40 -4.60
C ASP A 379 34.28 3.37 -3.09
N ASN A 380 35.11 4.28 -2.59
CA ASN A 380 35.37 4.42 -1.16
C ASN A 380 34.08 4.79 -0.39
N GLU A 381 33.30 5.73 -0.92
CA GLU A 381 32.07 6.20 -0.28
C GLU A 381 30.98 5.12 -0.31
N ILE A 382 30.77 4.47 -1.46
CA ILE A 382 29.79 3.39 -1.61
C ILE A 382 30.17 2.20 -0.74
N THR A 383 31.45 1.87 -0.65
CA THR A 383 31.95 0.77 0.20
C THR A 383 31.70 1.04 1.67
N VAL A 384 31.95 2.26 2.15
CA VAL A 384 31.66 2.65 3.53
C VAL A 384 30.16 2.56 3.81
N ARG A 385 29.29 3.07 2.92
CA ARG A 385 27.83 2.95 3.07
C ARG A 385 27.38 1.48 3.11
N GLN A 386 27.90 0.66 2.21
CA GLN A 386 27.59 -0.77 2.17
C GLN A 386 28.02 -1.50 3.45
N GLN A 387 29.20 -1.18 3.99
CA GLN A 387 29.66 -1.73 5.27
C GLN A 387 28.72 -1.34 6.41
N ILE A 388 28.28 -0.08 6.49
CA ILE A 388 27.31 0.37 7.50
C ILE A 388 26.00 -0.41 7.37
N SER A 389 25.45 -0.53 6.16
CA SER A 389 24.22 -1.28 5.90
C SER A 389 24.33 -2.77 6.26
N GLN A 390 25.44 -3.43 5.91
CA GLN A 390 25.68 -4.83 6.26
C GLN A 390 25.77 -5.04 7.77
N ARG A 391 26.43 -4.13 8.49
CA ARG A 391 26.53 -4.21 9.96
C ARG A 391 25.18 -4.03 10.64
N LEU A 392 24.34 -3.12 10.15
CA LEU A 392 22.97 -2.95 10.65
C LEU A 392 22.10 -4.17 10.37
N LEU A 393 22.13 -4.72 9.15
CA LEU A 393 21.36 -5.92 8.81
C LEU A 393 21.78 -7.13 9.65
N ALA A 394 23.08 -7.27 9.93
CA ALA A 394 23.65 -8.29 10.79
C ALA A 394 23.36 -8.09 12.30
N GLY A 395 22.74 -6.97 12.69
CA GLY A 395 22.41 -6.64 14.08
C GLY A 395 23.56 -6.03 14.90
N ASP A 396 24.69 -5.70 14.27
CA ASP A 396 25.83 -5.01 14.90
C ASP A 396 25.69 -3.49 14.78
N VAL A 397 24.69 -2.94 15.48
CA VAL A 397 24.35 -1.52 15.46
C VAL A 397 25.48 -0.65 16.05
N ASP A 398 26.25 -1.20 16.99
CA ASP A 398 27.37 -0.52 17.63
C ASP A 398 28.50 -0.19 16.65
N ARG A 399 28.91 -1.17 15.84
CA ARG A 399 29.92 -0.92 14.79
C ARG A 399 29.37 0.02 13.72
N ALA A 400 28.08 -0.12 13.36
CA ALA A 400 27.44 0.78 12.40
C ALA A 400 27.48 2.24 12.87
N LEU A 401 27.08 2.53 14.12
CA LEU A 401 27.10 3.88 14.69
C LEU A 401 28.51 4.50 14.69
N ARG A 402 29.55 3.73 15.06
CA ARG A 402 30.94 4.22 15.03
C ARG A 402 31.41 4.54 13.61
N LEU A 403 31.09 3.69 12.65
CA LEU A 403 31.41 3.93 11.24
C LEU A 403 30.69 5.17 10.71
N THR A 404 29.42 5.35 11.05
CA THR A 404 28.66 6.55 10.68
C THR A 404 29.24 7.81 11.33
N GLN A 405 29.61 7.80 12.61
CA GLN A 405 30.24 8.96 13.27
C GLN A 405 31.61 9.30 12.68
N ARG A 406 32.40 8.29 12.32
CA ARG A 406 33.75 8.46 11.76
C ARG A 406 33.72 9.06 10.36
N HIS A 407 32.85 8.54 9.49
CA HIS A 407 32.81 8.94 8.07
C HIS A 407 31.78 10.04 7.78
N TYR A 408 30.71 10.15 8.58
CA TYR A 408 29.60 11.08 8.39
C TYR A 408 29.21 11.79 9.71
N PRO A 409 30.10 12.60 10.29
CA PRO A 409 29.92 13.16 11.64
C PRO A 409 28.71 14.10 11.77
N ARG A 410 28.18 14.63 10.66
CA ARG A 410 27.04 15.56 10.65
C ARG A 410 25.67 14.87 10.64
N VAL A 411 25.57 13.60 10.24
CA VAL A 411 24.29 12.91 10.02
C VAL A 411 23.52 12.72 11.33
N LEU A 412 24.17 12.19 12.36
CA LEU A 412 23.51 11.86 13.64
C LEU A 412 23.11 13.11 14.45
N PRO A 413 23.93 14.19 14.53
CA PRO A 413 23.53 15.41 15.21
C PRO A 413 22.44 16.20 14.48
N GLN A 414 22.39 16.13 13.14
CA GLN A 414 21.36 16.83 12.36
C GLN A 414 20.02 16.10 12.38
N ASN A 415 20.02 14.77 12.53
CA ASN A 415 18.82 13.97 12.55
C ASN A 415 18.71 13.14 13.84
N GLU A 416 18.19 13.79 14.88
CA GLU A 416 18.00 13.18 16.20
C GLU A 416 17.04 11.98 16.16
N ALA A 417 16.06 11.98 15.24
CA ALA A 417 15.08 10.90 15.11
C ALA A 417 15.74 9.59 14.66
N VAL A 418 16.62 9.64 13.66
CA VAL A 418 17.38 8.45 13.19
C VAL A 418 18.37 7.98 14.24
N HIS A 419 19.03 8.92 14.93
CA HIS A 419 19.91 8.57 16.05
C HIS A 419 19.14 7.86 17.18
N PHE A 420 17.93 8.34 17.53
CA PHE A 420 17.05 7.67 18.48
C PHE A 420 16.67 6.26 18.01
N GLN A 421 16.23 6.10 16.76
CA GLN A 421 15.86 4.80 16.21
C GLN A 421 17.02 3.80 16.20
N LEU A 422 18.24 4.24 15.88
CA LEU A 422 19.45 3.41 15.93
C LEU A 422 19.76 2.96 17.37
N ARG A 423 19.68 3.86 18.36
CA ARG A 423 19.89 3.50 19.77
C ARG A 423 18.81 2.55 20.29
N CYS A 424 17.56 2.76 19.88
CA CYS A 424 16.47 1.83 20.12
C CYS A 424 16.73 0.45 19.51
N GLN A 425 17.19 0.37 18.26
CA GLN A 425 17.53 -0.91 17.62
C GLN A 425 18.72 -1.58 18.30
N GLN A 426 19.73 -0.83 18.74
CA GLN A 426 20.85 -1.36 19.51
C GLN A 426 20.38 -2.07 20.78
N PHE A 427 19.47 -1.47 21.53
CA PHE A 427 18.91 -2.08 22.72
C PHE A 427 18.14 -3.37 22.41
N VAL A 428 17.30 -3.35 21.36
CA VAL A 428 16.54 -4.52 20.91
C VAL A 428 17.44 -5.68 20.50
N GLU A 429 18.52 -5.42 19.76
CA GLU A 429 19.47 -6.48 19.36
C GLU A 429 20.27 -7.02 20.56
N LEU A 430 20.63 -6.18 21.54
CA LEU A 430 21.29 -6.63 22.75
C LEU A 430 20.38 -7.53 23.60
N ILE A 431 19.09 -7.23 23.70
CA ILE A 431 18.10 -8.10 24.37
C ILE A 431 17.94 -9.42 23.63
N LYS A 432 17.82 -9.36 22.31
CA LYS A 432 17.68 -10.54 21.45
C LYS A 432 18.86 -11.50 21.62
N GLN A 433 20.08 -10.98 21.73
CA GLN A 433 21.30 -11.77 21.92
C GLN A 433 21.47 -12.27 23.36
N ALA A 434 20.93 -11.54 24.36
CA ALA A 434 20.97 -11.95 25.76
C ALA A 434 19.94 -13.02 26.15
N GLY A 435 18.94 -13.30 25.29
CA GLY A 435 17.94 -14.34 25.55
C GLY A 435 16.84 -13.93 26.53
N GLY A 436 16.56 -12.63 26.68
CA GLY A 436 15.46 -12.13 27.53
C GLY A 436 15.68 -12.33 29.04
N ALA A 437 14.59 -12.55 29.79
CA ALA A 437 14.61 -12.61 31.26
C ALA A 437 15.40 -13.79 31.85
N GLN A 438 15.71 -14.84 31.06
CA GLN A 438 16.58 -15.93 31.51
C GLN A 438 18.01 -15.47 31.86
N ALA A 439 18.47 -14.35 31.28
CA ALA A 439 19.75 -13.74 31.65
C ALA A 439 19.65 -12.80 32.86
N VAL A 440 18.44 -12.32 33.19
CA VAL A 440 18.19 -11.46 34.36
C VAL A 440 18.29 -12.29 35.64
N ASP A 441 17.73 -13.50 35.65
CA ASP A 441 17.90 -14.47 36.75
C ASP A 441 19.38 -14.84 36.97
N MET A 442 20.20 -14.89 35.91
CA MET A 442 21.65 -15.12 36.02
C MET A 442 22.44 -13.92 36.59
N LEU A 443 21.86 -12.71 36.61
CA LEU A 443 22.49 -11.56 37.28
C LEU A 443 22.35 -11.63 38.79
N ASP A 444 21.32 -12.30 39.30
CA ASP A 444 21.07 -12.49 40.73
C ASP A 444 21.88 -13.65 41.33
N GLU A 445 22.33 -14.62 40.50
CA GLU A 445 23.18 -15.73 40.94
C GLU A 445 24.69 -15.39 40.98
N GLU A 446 25.18 -14.45 40.17
CA GLU A 446 26.57 -13.96 40.24
C GLU A 446 26.71 -12.80 41.25
N GLY A 447 26.77 -13.17 42.53
CA GLY A 447 26.76 -12.27 43.68
C GLY A 447 27.77 -11.10 43.67
N GLU A 448 27.32 -10.04 44.36
CA GLU A 448 28.05 -8.95 45.02
C GLU A 448 29.59 -8.93 44.88
N THR A 449 30.11 -8.30 43.81
CA THR A 449 31.35 -7.52 43.94
C THR A 449 31.25 -6.21 43.15
N GLY A 450 31.01 -5.11 43.87
CA GLY A 450 31.58 -3.80 43.54
C GLY A 450 30.79 -2.88 42.61
N TRP A 451 29.62 -2.40 43.04
CA TRP A 451 29.19 -1.04 42.70
C TRP A 451 29.98 -0.04 43.55
N GLY A 452 31.25 0.17 43.20
CA GLY A 452 32.10 1.21 43.78
C GLY A 452 32.24 2.36 42.79
N SER A 453 31.79 3.55 43.18
CA SER A 453 31.95 4.82 42.46
C SER A 453 33.34 4.95 41.83
N ALA A 454 33.40 5.01 40.50
CA ALA A 454 34.55 5.58 39.80
C ALA A 454 34.16 7.02 39.44
N SER A 455 34.65 7.97 40.24
CA SER A 455 34.63 9.39 39.94
C SER A 455 35.43 9.66 38.67
N ASP A 456 34.89 10.49 37.79
CA ASP A 456 35.61 11.14 36.70
C ASP A 456 36.82 11.91 37.28
N GLY A 457 38.02 11.43 36.95
CA GLY A 457 39.30 12.04 37.29
C GLY A 457 40.10 12.26 36.02
N GLU A 458 39.86 13.41 35.40
CA GLU A 458 40.64 13.97 34.30
C GLU A 458 42.10 14.14 34.77
N THR A 459 43.03 13.41 34.16
CA THR A 459 44.47 13.59 34.38
C THR A 459 45.18 13.75 33.04
N ASP A 460 45.76 14.95 32.86
CA ASP A 460 46.64 15.33 31.75
C ASP A 460 47.81 14.34 31.57
N PRO A 461 48.26 14.07 30.34
CA PRO A 461 49.49 13.32 30.10
C PRO A 461 50.73 14.23 30.25
N PRO A 462 51.85 13.73 30.81
CA PRO A 462 53.06 14.53 30.90
C PRO A 462 53.79 14.58 29.56
N ARG A 463 54.28 15.78 29.23
CA ARG A 463 55.25 16.03 28.16
C ARG A 463 56.55 15.26 28.39
N THR A 464 57.01 14.51 27.39
CA THR A 464 58.45 14.32 27.14
C THR A 464 58.74 14.41 25.64
N ASN A 465 59.90 15.00 25.35
CA ASN A 465 60.30 15.58 24.08
C ASN A 465 61.20 14.62 23.27
N GLY A 466 61.00 14.58 21.95
CA GLY A 466 62.06 14.38 20.95
C GLY A 466 62.40 12.95 20.50
N LYS A 467 62.02 12.59 19.27
CA LYS A 467 62.90 12.61 18.06
C LYS A 467 62.19 11.98 16.86
N ALA A 468 62.49 12.54 15.70
CA ALA A 468 61.96 12.22 14.39
C ALA A 468 62.43 10.87 13.83
N ALA A 469 61.54 10.21 13.07
CA ALA A 469 61.87 9.45 11.87
C ALA A 469 60.59 9.31 11.03
N MET A 470 60.68 9.65 9.74
CA MET A 470 59.70 9.27 8.73
C MET A 470 59.71 7.74 8.59
N ASP A 471 58.56 7.12 8.33
CA ASP A 471 58.49 6.07 7.31
C ASP A 471 57.04 5.82 6.87
N VAL A 472 56.96 5.50 5.58
CA VAL A 472 55.81 5.25 4.73
C VAL A 472 55.53 3.74 4.71
N ASP A 473 54.29 3.39 4.37
CA ASP A 473 53.74 2.07 4.01
C ASP A 473 53.14 1.16 5.10
N GLY A 474 51.93 0.69 4.77
CA GLY A 474 51.53 -0.69 5.01
C GLY A 474 50.31 -0.86 5.90
N ASP A 475 49.15 -1.10 5.28
CA ASP A 475 47.95 -1.63 5.90
C ASP A 475 48.30 -2.75 6.90
N ARG A 476 48.18 -2.44 8.19
CA ARG A 476 48.00 -3.44 9.24
C ARG A 476 46.56 -3.32 9.67
N GLU A 477 45.78 -4.34 9.32
CA GLU A 477 44.56 -4.64 10.03
C GLU A 477 44.88 -4.66 11.53
N ASP A 478 44.28 -3.74 12.28
CA ASP A 478 44.29 -3.78 13.73
C ASP A 478 43.60 -5.08 14.17
N VAL A 479 44.42 -6.10 14.40
CA VAL A 479 44.06 -7.33 15.10
C VAL A 479 43.86 -6.95 16.57
N GLU A 480 42.72 -6.34 16.86
CA GLU A 480 42.21 -6.22 18.22
C GLU A 480 41.46 -7.51 18.58
N GLY A 481 42.09 -8.30 19.47
CA GLY A 481 41.41 -9.02 20.55
C GLY A 481 40.45 -10.15 20.16
N GLN A 482 40.85 -11.38 20.50
CA GLN A 482 39.99 -12.55 20.58
C GLN A 482 38.62 -12.22 21.25
N ASP A 483 37.53 -12.25 20.50
CA ASP A 483 36.16 -12.24 21.04
C ASP A 483 35.98 -13.53 21.87
N SER A 484 36.19 -13.41 23.19
CA SER A 484 35.75 -14.42 24.14
C SER A 484 34.23 -14.58 24.04
N PRO A 485 33.65 -15.78 24.24
CA PRO A 485 32.20 -15.94 24.24
C PRO A 485 31.62 -15.05 25.33
N ARG A 486 30.96 -13.96 24.91
CA ARG A 486 30.33 -13.02 25.83
C ARG A 486 29.19 -13.74 26.51
N THR A 487 29.29 -13.91 27.82
CA THR A 487 28.23 -14.54 28.62
C THR A 487 26.94 -13.72 28.49
N ALA A 488 25.78 -14.39 28.50
CA ALA A 488 24.47 -13.73 28.39
C ALA A 488 24.30 -12.60 29.43
N ALA A 489 24.84 -12.78 30.63
CA ALA A 489 24.90 -11.77 31.70
C ALA A 489 25.65 -10.48 31.30
N GLN A 490 26.75 -10.60 30.53
CA GLN A 490 27.52 -9.43 30.07
C GLN A 490 26.77 -8.64 28.99
N LEU A 491 26.07 -9.34 28.09
CA LEU A 491 25.23 -8.73 27.07
C LEU A 491 24.05 -7.99 27.70
N LEU A 492 23.43 -8.59 28.72
CA LEU A 492 22.34 -7.98 29.46
C LEU A 492 22.77 -6.73 30.26
N ARG A 493 23.91 -6.77 30.98
CA ARG A 493 24.45 -5.58 31.67
C ARG A 493 24.67 -4.40 30.72
N ARG A 494 25.08 -4.70 29.48
CA ARG A 494 25.26 -3.69 28.42
C ARG A 494 23.92 -3.20 27.86
N ALA A 495 22.93 -4.09 27.71
CA ALA A 495 21.57 -3.71 27.35
C ALA A 495 20.96 -2.76 28.40
N LEU A 496 21.08 -3.08 29.69
CA LEU A 496 20.58 -2.25 30.79
C LEU A 496 21.24 -0.86 30.80
N ARG A 497 22.57 -0.78 30.61
CA ARG A 497 23.28 0.51 30.50
C ARG A 497 22.82 1.32 29.28
N CYS A 498 22.56 0.65 28.15
CA CYS A 498 22.01 1.28 26.95
C CYS A 498 20.60 1.83 27.23
N GLY A 499 19.75 1.04 27.88
CA GLY A 499 18.40 1.45 28.30
C GLY A 499 18.41 2.65 29.25
N HIS A 500 19.32 2.68 30.22
CA HIS A 500 19.47 3.81 31.14
C HIS A 500 19.88 5.10 30.43
N ARG A 501 20.79 5.02 29.46
CA ARG A 501 21.18 6.18 28.64
C ARG A 501 20.05 6.67 27.75
N LEU A 502 19.32 5.76 27.11
CA LEU A 502 18.12 6.08 26.34
C LEU A 502 17.08 6.80 27.20
N GLN A 503 16.87 6.32 28.42
CA GLN A 503 15.93 6.94 29.35
C GLN A 503 16.43 8.31 29.85
N ALA A 504 17.71 8.44 30.20
CA ALA A 504 18.27 9.71 30.64
C ALA A 504 18.14 10.81 29.57
N ASP A 505 18.38 10.46 28.31
CA ASP A 505 18.37 11.42 27.20
C ASP A 505 16.96 11.77 26.72
N TYR A 506 16.00 10.84 26.77
CA TYR A 506 14.66 11.02 26.17
C TYR A 506 13.49 11.00 27.18
N ALA A 507 13.74 10.88 28.49
CA ALA A 507 12.67 10.82 29.50
C ALA A 507 11.73 12.04 29.49
N GLN A 508 12.25 13.22 29.14
CA GLN A 508 11.47 14.47 29.12
C GLN A 508 11.09 14.93 27.71
N ASP A 509 11.28 14.10 26.68
CA ASP A 509 10.96 14.49 25.30
C ASP A 509 9.46 14.81 25.15
N PRO A 510 9.08 15.92 24.49
CA PRO A 510 7.70 16.32 24.29
C PRO A 510 6.95 15.47 23.25
N ARG A 511 7.63 14.67 22.43
CA ARG A 511 7.02 13.86 21.36
C ARG A 511 6.35 12.59 21.92
N PRO A 512 5.06 12.35 21.63
CA PRO A 512 4.36 11.17 22.12
C PRO A 512 4.91 9.87 21.51
N GLU A 513 5.34 9.91 20.24
CA GLU A 513 5.88 8.76 19.49
C GLU A 513 7.15 8.17 20.14
N VAL A 514 8.02 9.04 20.68
CA VAL A 514 9.26 8.64 21.37
C VAL A 514 8.95 7.90 22.66
N ARG A 515 7.97 8.40 23.43
CA ARG A 515 7.54 7.77 24.69
C ARG A 515 6.92 6.41 24.43
N GLU A 516 6.03 6.31 23.45
CA GLU A 516 5.40 5.04 23.06
C GLU A 516 6.43 4.02 22.61
N THR A 517 7.39 4.42 21.75
CA THR A 517 8.47 3.56 21.28
C THR A 517 9.33 3.04 22.42
N LEU A 518 9.70 3.90 23.39
CA LEU A 518 10.48 3.50 24.56
C LEU A 518 9.73 2.46 25.41
N VAL A 519 8.44 2.68 25.67
CA VAL A 519 7.61 1.72 26.42
C VAL A 519 7.54 0.37 25.71
N ASN A 520 7.25 0.39 24.41
CA ASN A 520 7.14 -0.83 23.61
C ASN A 520 8.46 -1.62 23.62
N ILE A 521 9.60 -0.94 23.51
CA ILE A 521 10.91 -1.57 23.52
C ILE A 521 11.28 -2.11 24.91
N PHE A 522 11.03 -1.36 25.98
CA PHE A 522 11.31 -1.83 27.35
C PHE A 522 10.40 -2.97 27.78
N SER A 523 9.19 -3.07 27.22
CA SER A 523 8.28 -4.20 27.47
C SER A 523 8.88 -5.55 27.05
N LEU A 524 9.86 -5.57 26.14
CA LEU A 524 10.55 -6.80 25.74
C LEU A 524 11.36 -7.44 26.89
N LEU A 525 11.75 -6.65 27.91
CA LEU A 525 12.42 -7.17 29.11
C LEU A 525 11.48 -7.95 30.03
N ALA A 526 10.16 -7.74 29.91
CA ALA A 526 9.17 -8.36 30.79
C ALA A 526 8.93 -9.84 30.45
N TYR A 527 9.46 -10.31 29.32
CA TYR A 527 9.23 -11.65 28.81
C TYR A 527 10.52 -12.47 28.86
N ALA A 528 10.38 -13.73 29.30
CA ALA A 528 11.49 -14.70 29.32
C ALA A 528 12.06 -14.95 27.92
N ASP A 529 11.19 -15.04 26.90
CA ASP A 529 11.57 -15.02 25.49
C ASP A 529 11.06 -13.71 24.85
N PRO A 530 11.93 -12.83 24.33
CA PRO A 530 11.53 -11.61 23.63
C PRO A 530 10.63 -11.87 22.41
N ARG A 531 10.66 -13.08 21.83
CA ARG A 531 9.82 -13.47 20.69
C ARG A 531 8.40 -13.86 21.08
N ALA A 532 8.17 -14.17 22.35
CA ALA A 532 6.83 -14.44 22.89
C ALA A 532 6.09 -13.15 23.25
N SER A 533 6.77 -12.00 23.21
CA SER A 533 6.16 -10.70 23.48
C SER A 533 5.15 -10.30 22.40
N PRO A 534 4.05 -9.60 22.75
CA PRO A 534 3.20 -8.91 21.77
C PRO A 534 3.99 -7.97 20.83
N MET A 535 5.16 -7.50 21.30
CA MET A 535 6.07 -6.62 20.56
C MET A 535 7.14 -7.39 19.76
N ALA A 536 6.98 -8.70 19.54
CA ALA A 536 7.95 -9.53 18.80
C ALA A 536 8.25 -9.00 17.38
N HIS A 537 7.30 -8.31 16.75
CA HIS A 537 7.48 -7.64 15.46
C HIS A 537 8.63 -6.60 15.45
N LEU A 538 9.02 -6.08 16.63
CA LEU A 538 10.16 -5.16 16.75
C LEU A 538 11.53 -5.85 16.58
N LEU A 539 11.58 -7.18 16.67
CA LEU A 539 12.79 -7.99 16.50
C LEU A 539 13.02 -8.43 15.04
N ASP A 540 12.02 -8.18 14.18
CA ASP A 540 12.00 -8.62 12.80
C ASP A 540 13.10 -7.97 11.96
N GLU A 541 13.49 -8.68 10.91
CA GLU A 541 14.45 -8.18 9.91
C GLU A 541 13.94 -6.96 9.15
N ASP A 542 12.63 -6.84 8.97
CA ASP A 542 12.04 -5.76 8.18
C ASP A 542 12.26 -4.40 8.84
N ARG A 543 12.17 -4.31 10.17
CA ARG A 543 12.53 -3.09 10.90
C ARG A 543 14.00 -2.72 10.71
N ARG A 544 14.91 -3.70 10.64
CA ARG A 544 16.33 -3.44 10.35
C ARG A 544 16.53 -2.94 8.93
N ARG A 545 15.78 -3.48 7.96
CA ARG A 545 15.82 -3.04 6.56
C ARG A 545 15.32 -1.60 6.41
N ASP A 546 14.22 -1.25 7.07
CA ASP A 546 13.70 0.12 7.07
C ASP A 546 14.72 1.10 7.67
N LEU A 547 15.34 0.73 8.78
CA LEU A 547 16.35 1.56 9.43
C LEU A 547 17.60 1.75 8.57
N VAL A 548 18.02 0.71 7.84
CA VAL A 548 19.12 0.79 6.86
C VAL A 548 18.76 1.73 5.73
N HIS A 549 17.52 1.67 5.22
CA HIS A 549 17.04 2.56 4.18
C HIS A 549 17.08 4.01 4.65
N VAL A 550 16.47 4.30 5.80
CA VAL A 550 16.44 5.64 6.40
C VAL A 550 17.85 6.16 6.68
N LEU A 551 18.76 5.35 7.25
CA LEU A 551 20.12 5.81 7.48
C LEU A 551 20.87 6.11 6.17
N ASN A 552 20.71 5.26 5.15
CA ASN A 552 21.33 5.48 3.84
C ASN A 552 20.79 6.76 3.17
N GLU A 553 19.48 7.00 3.26
CA GLU A 553 18.84 8.26 2.83
C GLU A 553 19.47 9.48 3.50
N GLU A 554 19.64 9.47 4.82
CA GLU A 554 20.21 10.60 5.57
C GLU A 554 21.69 10.83 5.27
N ILE A 555 22.46 9.75 5.09
CA ILE A 555 23.86 9.86 4.64
C ILE A 555 23.92 10.56 3.29
N LEU A 556 23.07 10.16 2.33
CA LEU A 556 23.01 10.78 1.01
C LEU A 556 22.59 12.26 1.06
N VAL A 557 21.60 12.61 1.89
CA VAL A 557 21.17 14.00 2.09
C VAL A 557 22.32 14.86 2.65
N SER A 558 23.10 14.34 3.60
CA SER A 558 24.25 15.07 4.15
C SER A 558 25.32 15.42 3.10
N GLN A 559 25.37 14.63 2.02
CA GLN A 559 26.27 14.80 0.88
C GLN A 559 25.61 15.53 -0.29
N HIS A 560 24.41 16.10 -0.09
CA HIS A 560 23.66 16.85 -1.10
C HIS A 560 23.22 15.95 -2.28
N LYS A 561 23.13 14.64 -2.06
CA LYS A 561 22.59 13.66 -3.00
C LYS A 561 21.08 13.47 -2.75
N PRO A 562 20.31 13.03 -3.76
CA PRO A 562 18.86 12.86 -3.61
C PRO A 562 18.55 11.76 -2.59
N ARG A 563 17.55 12.05 -1.73
CA ARG A 563 17.06 11.13 -0.70
C ARG A 563 16.56 9.82 -1.30
N VAL A 564 15.73 9.91 -2.34
CA VAL A 564 15.09 8.77 -3.02
C VAL A 564 15.67 8.67 -4.44
N PRO A 565 15.96 7.46 -4.96
CA PRO A 565 16.45 7.33 -6.32
C PRO A 565 15.39 7.78 -7.34
N PRO A 566 15.79 8.37 -8.48
CA PRO A 566 14.85 8.84 -9.51
C PRO A 566 13.87 7.77 -10.01
N LEU A 567 14.27 6.50 -10.03
CA LEU A 567 13.41 5.37 -10.41
C LEU A 567 12.23 5.21 -9.44
N GLU A 568 12.51 5.15 -8.14
CA GLU A 568 11.46 5.04 -7.11
C GLU A 568 10.58 6.29 -7.10
N LEU A 569 11.18 7.47 -7.30
CA LEU A 569 10.42 8.71 -7.43
C LEU A 569 9.46 8.67 -8.62
N THR A 570 9.86 8.11 -9.75
CA THR A 570 9.01 7.96 -10.95
C THR A 570 7.83 7.02 -10.68
N VAL A 571 8.08 5.91 -9.98
CA VAL A 571 7.03 4.97 -9.55
C VAL A 571 6.07 5.64 -8.56
N ALA A 572 6.60 6.37 -7.58
CA ALA A 572 5.81 7.09 -6.59
C ALA A 572 4.95 8.20 -7.23
N GLN A 573 5.53 8.96 -8.17
CA GLN A 573 4.81 9.96 -8.97
C GLN A 573 3.71 9.31 -9.80
N SER A 574 3.97 8.17 -10.44
CA SER A 574 2.97 7.43 -11.23
C SER A 574 1.79 7.00 -10.35
N LYS A 575 2.06 6.48 -9.15
CA LYS A 575 1.02 6.16 -8.15
C LYS A 575 0.23 7.40 -7.72
N ALA A 576 0.91 8.53 -7.49
CA ALA A 576 0.26 9.77 -7.11
C ALA A 576 -0.65 10.32 -8.24
N VAL A 577 -0.18 10.26 -9.49
CA VAL A 577 -0.97 10.67 -10.67
C VAL A 577 -2.20 9.78 -10.83
N LEU A 578 -2.08 8.46 -10.70
CA LEU A 578 -3.25 7.57 -10.76
C LEU A 578 -4.28 7.88 -9.66
N ASN A 579 -3.81 8.15 -8.44
CA ASN A 579 -4.68 8.56 -7.34
C ASN A 579 -5.42 9.86 -7.66
N GLU A 580 -4.72 10.83 -8.23
CA GLU A 580 -5.31 12.11 -8.62
C GLU A 580 -6.30 11.96 -9.78
N LEU A 581 -6.02 11.09 -10.75
CA LEU A 581 -6.96 10.76 -11.82
C LEU A 581 -8.26 10.17 -11.26
N ILE A 582 -8.20 9.31 -10.24
CA ILE A 582 -9.39 8.78 -9.56
C ILE A 582 -10.14 9.90 -8.82
N ASN A 583 -9.43 10.79 -8.12
CA ASN A 583 -10.04 11.93 -7.44
C ASN A 583 -10.81 12.83 -8.42
N GLN A 584 -10.25 13.03 -9.61
CA GLN A 584 -10.87 13.79 -10.70
C GLN A 584 -12.03 13.03 -11.41
N GLY A 585 -12.29 11.79 -11.01
CA GLY A 585 -13.38 10.99 -11.55
C GLY A 585 -13.05 10.28 -12.87
N ASN A 586 -11.76 10.09 -13.19
CA ASN A 586 -11.35 9.33 -14.37
C ASN A 586 -11.67 7.83 -14.18
N PRO A 587 -12.56 7.24 -14.97
CA PRO A 587 -12.99 5.85 -14.82
C PRO A 587 -11.90 4.83 -15.15
N ALA A 588 -10.98 5.14 -16.08
CA ALA A 588 -9.93 4.22 -16.51
C ALA A 588 -8.90 3.96 -15.40
N ALA A 589 -8.68 4.96 -14.54
CA ALA A 589 -7.71 4.86 -13.46
C ALA A 589 -8.06 3.79 -12.42
N ASN A 590 -9.34 3.44 -12.26
CA ASN A 590 -9.73 2.34 -11.37
C ASN A 590 -9.26 0.97 -11.88
N LEU A 591 -9.07 0.78 -13.18
CA LEU A 591 -8.66 -0.51 -13.72
C LEU A 591 -7.15 -0.79 -13.53
N ILE A 592 -6.36 0.23 -13.16
CA ILE A 592 -4.90 0.15 -13.08
C ILE A 592 -4.47 0.05 -11.63
N GLN A 593 -3.73 -1.00 -11.28
CA GLN A 593 -3.16 -1.20 -9.95
C GLN A 593 -1.66 -1.47 -10.07
N LEU A 594 -0.83 -0.43 -10.06
CA LEU A 594 0.62 -0.58 -10.28
C LEU A 594 1.27 -1.63 -9.37
N ASP A 595 0.84 -1.73 -8.11
CA ASP A 595 1.38 -2.68 -7.13
C ASP A 595 0.97 -4.15 -7.35
N ARG A 596 -0.11 -4.41 -8.09
CA ARG A 596 -0.56 -5.77 -8.44
C ARG A 596 -0.27 -6.12 -9.90
N ASP A 597 -0.17 -5.12 -10.75
CA ASP A 597 -0.08 -5.28 -12.21
C ASP A 597 1.36 -5.40 -12.69
N LEU A 598 2.30 -4.78 -11.97
CA LEU A 598 3.71 -4.68 -12.38
C LEU A 598 4.69 -5.23 -11.34
N LEU A 599 4.31 -5.26 -10.06
CA LEU A 599 5.09 -5.80 -8.93
C LEU A 599 4.52 -7.15 -8.51
#